data_AF-U2ECV6-F1
#
_entry.id   AF-U2ECV6-F1
#
_cell.length_a   1.000
_cell.length_b   1.000
_cell.length_c   1.000
_cell.angle_alpha   90.00
_cell.angle_beta   90.00
_cell.angle_gamma   90.00
#
_symmetry.space_group_name_H-M   'P 1'
#
loop_
_entity.id
_entity.type
_entity.pdbx_description
1 polymer ?
#
loop_
_entity_poly.entity_id
_entity_poly.type
_entity_poly.pdbx_seq_one_letter_code
_entity_poly.pdbx_strand_id
1 'polypeptide(L)'
;MHVIDYKHGLGILVSAEDNPQMKCYALGALELFDDIYDIDTVSMTIYQPRRQNISTCEVSKDDLYQWADEVLKLTADLAFAGDGNFLCGEWCGFCKAKHECRARAEANLLLAQHDFKLPPLLEDSEIEVILSRVDELVAWAGDIKEYALQQAISGKEWTGWKLVEGRSNRRYTSEDAVSKAVKAAGFDPYEKKLLGITAMQNLLGKARFEELLAAYIEKPQGKPTLVPESDKRPAMNTAKNDFMEEYDNE
;
A
#
# COMPACT_ATOMS: atom_id res chain seq x y z
N MET A 1 -33.59 -28.52 -32.72
CA MET A 1 -32.27 -29.08 -33.16
C MET A 1 -31.50 -29.61 -31.94
N HIS A 2 -30.67 -30.65 -32.08
CA HIS A 2 -29.82 -31.16 -30.98
C HIS A 2 -28.33 -31.07 -31.33
N VAL A 3 -27.53 -30.51 -30.42
CA VAL A 3 -26.07 -30.46 -30.51
C VAL A 3 -25.50 -31.18 -29.29
N ILE A 4 -24.72 -32.24 -29.52
CA ILE A 4 -24.19 -33.08 -28.44
C ILE A 4 -22.67 -33.05 -28.48
N ASP A 5 -22.04 -32.62 -27.38
CA ASP A 5 -20.59 -32.61 -27.21
C ASP A 5 -20.15 -33.65 -26.18
N TYR A 6 -19.20 -34.49 -26.59
CA TYR A 6 -18.66 -35.57 -25.79
C TYR A 6 -17.48 -35.09 -24.94
N LYS A 7 -17.55 -35.28 -23.62
CA LYS A 7 -16.45 -35.00 -22.69
C LYS A 7 -15.94 -36.27 -22.03
N HIS A 8 -14.63 -36.51 -22.12
CA HIS A 8 -14.00 -37.70 -21.52
C HIS A 8 -13.33 -37.43 -20.15
N GLY A 9 -13.20 -36.17 -19.72
CA GLY A 9 -12.50 -35.82 -18.49
C GLY A 9 -13.18 -36.41 -17.24
N LEU A 10 -12.39 -36.80 -16.25
CA LEU A 10 -12.89 -37.26 -14.94
C LEU A 10 -12.84 -36.13 -13.87
N GLY A 11 -11.82 -35.26 -13.94
CA GLY A 11 -11.53 -34.29 -12.88
C GLY A 11 -12.55 -33.16 -12.74
N ILE A 12 -13.02 -32.61 -13.85
CA ILE A 12 -13.94 -31.45 -13.88
C ILE A 12 -15.30 -31.91 -14.41
N LEU A 13 -16.38 -31.55 -13.72
CA LEU A 13 -17.73 -31.68 -14.23
C LEU A 13 -18.02 -30.54 -15.20
N VAL A 14 -18.54 -30.86 -16.39
CA VAL A 14 -18.88 -29.85 -17.41
C VAL A 14 -20.40 -29.77 -17.54
N SER A 15 -20.96 -28.58 -17.36
CA SER A 15 -22.39 -28.30 -17.54
C SER A 15 -22.69 -27.81 -18.95
N ALA A 16 -23.89 -28.11 -19.47
CA ALA A 16 -24.42 -27.49 -20.67
C ALA A 16 -25.05 -26.11 -20.39
N GLU A 17 -25.42 -25.85 -19.14
CA GLU A 17 -26.03 -24.59 -18.71
C GLU A 17 -25.08 -23.42 -18.96
N ASP A 18 -25.56 -22.40 -19.68
CA ASP A 18 -24.83 -21.19 -20.07
C ASP A 18 -23.41 -21.45 -20.62
N ASN A 19 -23.22 -22.56 -21.34
CA ASN A 19 -21.89 -22.99 -21.79
C ASN A 19 -21.49 -22.28 -23.11
N PRO A 20 -20.46 -21.40 -23.13
CA PRO A 20 -20.08 -20.67 -24.33
C PRO A 20 -19.62 -21.56 -25.48
N GLN A 21 -18.97 -22.69 -25.20
CA GLN A 21 -18.56 -23.64 -26.23
C GLN A 21 -19.77 -24.26 -26.93
N MET A 22 -20.80 -24.64 -26.16
CA MET A 22 -22.02 -25.19 -26.72
C MET A 22 -22.79 -24.15 -27.54
N LYS A 23 -22.87 -22.90 -27.07
CA LYS A 23 -23.47 -21.79 -27.83
C LYS A 23 -22.77 -21.57 -29.17
N CYS A 24 -21.43 -21.63 -29.21
CA CYS A 24 -20.67 -21.55 -30.47
C CYS A 24 -21.02 -22.71 -31.44
N TYR A 25 -21.14 -23.94 -30.95
CA TYR A 25 -21.56 -25.08 -31.79
C TYR A 25 -23.00 -24.93 -32.26
N ALA A 26 -23.91 -24.44 -31.42
CA ALA A 26 -25.30 -24.18 -31.78
C ALA A 26 -25.40 -23.13 -32.89
N LEU A 27 -24.66 -22.02 -32.78
CA LEU A 27 -24.59 -21.00 -33.83
C LEU A 27 -24.04 -21.56 -35.14
N GLY A 28 -22.96 -22.34 -35.10
CA GLY A 28 -22.43 -22.99 -36.29
C GLY A 28 -23.39 -23.99 -36.93
N ALA A 29 -24.22 -24.67 -36.13
CA ALA A 29 -25.26 -25.55 -36.65
C ALA A 29 -26.44 -24.77 -37.24
N LEU A 30 -26.85 -23.65 -36.62
CA LEU A 30 -27.88 -22.77 -37.18
C LEU A 30 -27.43 -22.21 -38.54
N GLU A 31 -26.21 -21.71 -38.64
CA GLU A 31 -25.64 -21.21 -39.91
C GLU A 31 -25.73 -22.24 -41.06
N LEU A 32 -25.63 -23.54 -40.76
CA LEU A 32 -25.67 -24.59 -41.77
C LEU A 32 -27.08 -25.08 -42.12
N PHE A 33 -28.04 -24.99 -41.20
CA PHE A 33 -29.31 -25.73 -41.29
C PHE A 33 -30.57 -24.87 -41.11
N ASP A 34 -30.45 -23.65 -40.60
CA ASP A 34 -31.57 -22.76 -40.30
C ASP A 34 -32.32 -22.31 -41.57
N ASP A 35 -31.61 -22.14 -42.68
CA ASP A 35 -32.24 -21.86 -43.99
C ASP A 35 -33.00 -23.07 -44.58
N ILE A 36 -32.76 -24.27 -44.04
CA ILE A 36 -33.34 -25.53 -44.52
C ILE A 36 -34.52 -25.96 -43.64
N TYR A 37 -34.46 -25.64 -42.34
CA TYR A 37 -35.44 -26.06 -41.35
C TYR A 37 -35.83 -24.90 -40.44
N ASP A 38 -37.12 -24.77 -40.14
CA ASP A 38 -37.62 -23.82 -39.15
C ASP A 38 -37.18 -24.25 -37.73
N ILE A 39 -36.07 -23.68 -37.25
CA ILE A 39 -35.49 -23.99 -35.94
C ILE A 39 -35.74 -22.83 -34.96
N ASP A 40 -36.64 -23.03 -34.01
CA ASP A 40 -36.88 -22.04 -32.94
C ASP A 40 -35.98 -22.24 -31.71
N THR A 41 -35.63 -23.49 -31.42
CA THR A 41 -34.91 -23.88 -30.21
C THR A 41 -33.79 -24.87 -30.49
N VAL A 42 -32.65 -24.66 -29.86
CA VAL A 42 -31.50 -25.57 -29.88
C VAL A 42 -31.32 -26.20 -28.51
N SER A 43 -31.30 -27.54 -28.48
CA SER A 43 -31.03 -28.33 -27.29
C SER A 43 -29.56 -28.76 -27.31
N MET A 44 -28.79 -28.25 -26.37
CA MET A 44 -27.35 -28.46 -26.24
C MET A 44 -27.07 -29.44 -25.12
N THR A 45 -26.42 -30.56 -25.42
CA THR A 45 -26.11 -31.61 -24.45
C THR A 45 -24.61 -31.80 -24.29
N ILE A 46 -24.14 -31.74 -23.05
CA ILE A 46 -22.84 -32.27 -22.64
C ILE A 46 -23.02 -33.72 -22.21
N TYR A 47 -22.34 -34.63 -22.89
CA TYR A 47 -22.31 -36.05 -22.53
C TYR A 47 -20.95 -36.43 -21.93
N GLN A 48 -20.92 -36.69 -20.62
CA GLN A 48 -19.70 -36.97 -19.86
C GLN A 48 -19.83 -38.30 -19.07
N PRO A 49 -19.73 -39.46 -19.74
CA PRO A 49 -20.07 -40.75 -19.15
C PRO A 49 -19.17 -41.16 -17.97
N ARG A 50 -17.89 -40.78 -18.00
CA ARG A 50 -16.94 -41.12 -16.91
C ARG A 50 -17.26 -40.47 -15.58
N ARG A 51 -18.07 -39.39 -15.58
CA ARG A 51 -18.62 -38.77 -14.37
C ARG A 51 -20.11 -39.06 -14.15
N GLN A 52 -20.69 -39.96 -14.96
CA GLN A 52 -22.14 -40.22 -14.98
C GLN A 52 -22.95 -38.92 -15.15
N ASN A 53 -22.41 -37.96 -15.92
CA ASN A 53 -23.03 -36.65 -16.11
C ASN A 53 -23.58 -36.53 -17.53
N ILE A 54 -24.88 -36.23 -17.62
CA ILE A 54 -25.57 -35.83 -18.84
C ILE A 54 -26.28 -34.54 -18.49
N SER A 55 -25.85 -33.45 -19.11
CA SER A 55 -26.39 -32.11 -18.87
C SER A 55 -26.94 -31.58 -20.18
N THR A 56 -28.20 -31.15 -20.18
CA THR A 56 -28.85 -30.56 -21.35
C THR A 56 -29.38 -29.19 -20.98
N CYS A 57 -29.13 -28.21 -21.84
CA CYS A 57 -29.68 -26.86 -21.75
C CYS A 57 -30.36 -26.53 -23.09
N GLU A 58 -31.52 -25.90 -23.04
CA GLU A 58 -32.25 -25.45 -24.22
C GLU A 58 -32.20 -23.93 -24.28
N VAL A 59 -31.90 -23.40 -25.46
CA VAL A 59 -31.82 -21.96 -25.69
C VAL A 59 -32.55 -21.63 -26.98
N SER A 60 -33.28 -20.51 -26.99
CA SER A 60 -33.95 -20.03 -28.19
C SER A 60 -32.94 -19.55 -29.23
N LYS A 61 -33.33 -19.60 -30.50
CA LYS A 61 -32.55 -19.06 -31.60
C LYS A 61 -32.23 -17.58 -31.39
N ASP A 62 -33.21 -16.79 -30.96
CA ASP A 62 -33.07 -15.34 -30.75
C ASP A 62 -32.04 -15.03 -29.65
N ASP A 63 -32.10 -15.73 -28.51
CA ASP A 63 -31.14 -15.54 -27.41
C ASP A 63 -29.71 -15.92 -27.82
N LEU A 64 -29.55 -16.93 -28.67
CA LEU A 64 -28.24 -17.33 -29.21
C LEU A 64 -27.64 -16.25 -30.09
N TYR A 65 -28.43 -15.67 -31.00
CA TYR A 65 -27.97 -14.57 -31.86
C TYR A 65 -27.67 -13.31 -31.06
N GLN A 66 -28.52 -12.98 -30.06
CA GLN A 66 -28.23 -11.86 -29.16
C GLN A 66 -26.89 -12.05 -28.44
N TRP A 67 -26.64 -13.23 -27.89
CA TRP A 67 -25.35 -13.53 -27.26
C TRP A 67 -24.18 -13.47 -28.25
N ALA A 68 -24.39 -13.86 -29.51
CA ALA A 68 -23.38 -13.78 -30.56
C ALA A 68 -22.95 -12.33 -30.82
N ASP A 69 -23.92 -11.42 -30.93
CA ASP A 69 -23.68 -10.01 -31.22
C ASP A 69 -23.13 -9.24 -30.00
N GLU A 70 -23.70 -9.47 -28.82
CA GLU A 70 -23.38 -8.71 -27.61
C GLU A 70 -22.11 -9.20 -26.90
N VAL A 71 -21.76 -10.48 -27.02
CA VAL A 71 -20.66 -11.08 -26.26
C VAL A 71 -19.60 -11.68 -27.18
N LEU A 72 -19.99 -12.63 -28.04
CA LEU A 72 -19.02 -13.42 -28.81
C LEU A 72 -18.21 -12.54 -29.75
N LYS A 73 -18.88 -11.70 -30.55
CA LYS A 73 -18.26 -10.83 -31.54
C LYS A 73 -17.29 -9.82 -30.90
N LEU A 74 -17.75 -9.11 -29.86
CA LEU A 74 -16.94 -8.13 -29.14
C LEU A 74 -15.68 -8.77 -28.52
N THR A 75 -15.84 -9.95 -27.92
CA THR A 75 -14.72 -10.66 -27.31
C THR A 75 -13.74 -11.19 -28.35
N ALA A 76 -14.24 -11.64 -29.51
CA ALA A 76 -13.41 -12.08 -30.62
C ALA A 76 -12.58 -10.93 -31.22
N ASP A 77 -13.18 -9.74 -31.38
CA ASP A 77 -12.49 -8.54 -31.89
C ASP A 77 -11.36 -8.11 -30.94
N LEU A 78 -11.61 -8.10 -29.61
CA LEU A 78 -10.57 -7.82 -28.60
C LEU A 78 -9.41 -8.82 -28.68
N ALA A 79 -9.73 -10.12 -28.75
CA ALA A 79 -8.72 -11.16 -28.86
C ALA A 79 -7.90 -11.04 -30.14
N PHE A 80 -8.53 -10.69 -31.27
CA PHE A 80 -7.84 -10.48 -32.54
C PHE A 80 -6.91 -9.27 -32.52
N ALA A 81 -7.29 -8.21 -31.79
CA ALA A 81 -6.44 -7.03 -31.57
C ALA A 81 -5.26 -7.30 -30.61
N GLY A 82 -5.23 -8.46 -29.94
CA GLY A 82 -4.26 -8.77 -28.90
C GLY A 82 -4.49 -8.00 -27.59
N ASP A 83 -5.70 -7.47 -27.40
CA ASP A 83 -6.13 -6.75 -26.20
C ASP A 83 -6.90 -7.68 -25.25
N GLY A 84 -7.17 -7.20 -24.03
CA GLY A 84 -7.95 -7.90 -23.03
C GLY A 84 -7.32 -7.87 -21.63
N ASN A 85 -8.11 -8.33 -20.65
CA ASN A 85 -7.70 -8.30 -19.26
C ASN A 85 -7.12 -9.65 -18.81
N PHE A 86 -6.05 -9.60 -18.03
CA PHE A 86 -5.55 -10.78 -17.31
C PHE A 86 -6.44 -11.05 -16.10
N LEU A 87 -7.12 -12.20 -16.11
CA LEU A 87 -8.05 -12.61 -15.04
C LEU A 87 -7.56 -13.89 -14.36
N CYS A 88 -7.78 -13.97 -13.04
CA CYS A 88 -7.54 -15.17 -12.25
C CYS A 88 -8.85 -15.93 -12.01
N GLY A 89 -8.88 -17.22 -12.31
CA GLY A 89 -10.05 -18.09 -12.13
C GLY A 89 -9.69 -19.58 -12.16
N GLU A 90 -10.68 -20.45 -12.31
CA GLU A 90 -10.49 -21.91 -12.27
C GLU A 90 -9.51 -22.42 -13.36
N TRP A 91 -9.44 -21.72 -14.49
CA TRP A 91 -8.51 -22.03 -15.59
C TRP A 91 -7.03 -21.87 -15.21
N CYS A 92 -6.71 -21.13 -14.14
CA CYS A 92 -5.33 -20.93 -13.68
C CYS A 92 -4.59 -22.24 -13.38
N GLY A 93 -5.29 -23.33 -13.03
CA GLY A 93 -4.68 -24.64 -12.80
C GLY A 93 -4.05 -25.25 -14.07
N PHE A 94 -4.60 -24.91 -15.24
CA PHE A 94 -4.24 -25.46 -16.54
C PHE A 94 -3.40 -24.49 -17.39
N CYS A 95 -3.29 -23.22 -16.98
CA CYS A 95 -2.53 -22.20 -17.69
C CYS A 95 -1.02 -22.53 -17.71
N LYS A 96 -0.34 -22.32 -18.85
CA LYS A 96 1.11 -22.52 -18.95
C LYS A 96 1.89 -21.47 -18.17
N ALA A 97 1.42 -20.23 -18.17
CA ALA A 97 2.00 -19.10 -17.42
C ALA A 97 1.66 -19.12 -15.92
N LYS A 98 1.08 -20.21 -15.40
CA LYS A 98 0.51 -20.27 -14.05
C LYS A 98 1.50 -20.00 -12.91
N HIS A 99 2.80 -20.14 -13.18
CA HIS A 99 3.89 -19.92 -12.23
C HIS A 99 4.42 -18.47 -12.24
N GLU A 100 4.14 -17.71 -13.30
CA GLU A 100 4.68 -16.36 -13.54
C GLU A 100 3.60 -15.29 -13.81
N CYS A 101 2.32 -15.69 -13.80
CA CYS A 101 1.19 -14.80 -14.03
C CYS A 101 0.98 -13.80 -12.88
N ARG A 102 1.16 -12.50 -13.17
CA ARG A 102 0.93 -11.38 -12.23
C ARG A 102 -0.48 -11.36 -11.65
N ALA A 103 -1.51 -11.47 -12.50
CA ALA A 103 -2.91 -11.42 -12.06
C ALA A 103 -3.26 -12.56 -11.10
N ARG A 104 -2.65 -13.74 -11.28
CA ARG A 104 -2.81 -14.86 -10.33
C ARG A 104 -2.13 -14.57 -9.00
N ALA A 105 -0.93 -13.99 -9.02
CA ALA A 105 -0.22 -13.63 -7.79
C ALA A 105 -1.00 -12.58 -6.98
N GLU A 106 -1.51 -11.54 -7.63
CA GLU A 106 -2.30 -10.47 -6.99
C GLU A 106 -3.60 -11.01 -6.37
N ALA A 107 -4.36 -11.83 -7.10
CA ALA A 107 -5.57 -12.47 -6.57
C ALA A 107 -5.28 -13.34 -5.33
N ASN A 108 -4.16 -14.06 -5.31
CA ASN A 108 -3.76 -14.87 -4.16
C ASN A 108 -3.24 -14.02 -2.98
N LEU A 109 -2.60 -12.87 -3.24
CA LEU A 109 -2.14 -11.96 -2.19
C LEU A 109 -3.32 -11.28 -1.47
N LEU A 110 -4.42 -11.00 -2.19
CA LEU A 110 -5.66 -10.52 -1.58
C LEU A 110 -6.26 -11.52 -0.58
N LEU A 111 -6.16 -12.83 -0.84
CA LEU A 111 -6.58 -13.86 0.10
C LEU A 111 -5.74 -13.84 1.38
N ALA A 112 -4.42 -13.62 1.26
CA ALA A 112 -3.55 -13.46 2.43
C ALA A 112 -4.00 -12.27 3.31
N GLN A 113 -4.47 -11.16 2.72
CA GLN A 113 -5.00 -10.03 3.50
C GLN A 113 -6.22 -10.39 4.35
N HIS A 114 -6.97 -11.43 4.00
CA HIS A 114 -8.15 -11.88 4.74
C HIS A 114 -7.86 -12.97 5.78
N ASP A 115 -6.85 -13.81 5.58
CA ASP A 115 -6.42 -14.82 6.55
C ASP A 115 -5.56 -14.23 7.69
N PHE A 116 -4.94 -13.06 7.48
CA PHE A 116 -4.32 -12.28 8.54
C PHE A 116 -5.36 -11.38 9.24
N LYS A 117 -6.27 -11.97 10.03
CA LYS A 117 -6.79 -11.21 11.18
C LYS A 117 -5.64 -11.04 12.17
N LEU A 118 -4.81 -10.03 11.92
CA LEU A 118 -3.73 -9.64 12.82
C LEU A 118 -4.35 -9.36 14.20
N PRO A 119 -3.70 -9.82 15.30
CA PRO A 119 -4.12 -9.46 16.64
C PRO A 119 -4.32 -7.94 16.77
N PRO A 120 -5.20 -7.47 17.68
CA PRO A 120 -5.44 -6.04 17.83
C PRO A 120 -4.21 -5.25 18.32
N LEU A 121 -3.15 -5.95 18.76
CA LEU A 121 -1.89 -5.40 19.22
C LEU A 121 -0.77 -5.96 18.35
N LEU A 122 0.25 -5.14 18.10
CA LEU A 122 1.47 -5.57 17.42
C LEU A 122 2.33 -6.43 18.34
N GLU A 123 2.94 -7.47 17.78
CA GLU A 123 3.99 -8.25 18.42
C GLU A 123 5.35 -7.53 18.31
N ASP A 124 6.28 -7.84 19.22
CA ASP A 124 7.62 -7.24 19.24
C ASP A 124 8.35 -7.42 17.90
N SER A 125 8.21 -8.59 17.27
CA SER A 125 8.80 -8.88 15.95
C SER A 125 8.25 -7.98 14.85
N GLU A 126 6.98 -7.58 14.91
CA GLU A 126 6.38 -6.64 13.97
C GLU A 126 6.93 -5.23 14.20
N ILE A 127 7.12 -4.84 15.46
CA ILE A 127 7.72 -3.56 15.83
C ILE A 127 9.18 -3.49 15.34
N GLU A 128 9.96 -4.55 15.48
CA GLU A 128 11.35 -4.63 14.99
C GLU A 128 11.42 -4.45 13.47
N VAL A 129 10.52 -5.10 12.72
CA VAL A 129 10.42 -4.93 11.27
C VAL A 129 10.06 -3.48 10.92
N ILE A 130 9.11 -2.87 11.63
CA ILE A 130 8.75 -1.46 11.44
C ILE A 130 9.96 -0.56 11.71
N LEU A 131 10.67 -0.76 12.83
CA LEU A 131 11.85 0.02 13.19
C LEU A 131 12.93 -0.02 12.09
N SER A 132 13.09 -1.15 11.42
CA SER A 132 14.07 -1.29 10.33
C SER A 132 13.73 -0.48 9.06
N ARG A 133 12.48 0.00 8.91
CA ARG A 133 11.97 0.67 7.69
C ARG A 133 11.36 2.05 7.93
N VAL A 134 11.01 2.38 9.18
CA VAL A 134 10.21 3.56 9.51
C VAL A 134 10.90 4.85 9.09
N ASP A 135 12.22 4.94 9.21
CA ASP A 135 12.97 6.14 8.83
C ASP A 135 12.92 6.40 7.32
N GLU A 136 13.02 5.34 6.50
CA GLU A 136 12.87 5.44 5.05
C GLU A 136 11.43 5.83 4.66
N LEU A 137 10.43 5.24 5.33
CA LEU A 137 9.02 5.58 5.12
C LEU A 137 8.74 7.05 5.46
N VAL A 138 9.29 7.55 6.57
CA VAL A 138 9.15 8.95 6.99
C VAL A 138 9.84 9.89 6.00
N ALA A 139 11.05 9.53 5.54
CA ALA A 139 11.78 10.30 4.54
C ALA A 139 10.98 10.40 3.23
N TRP A 140 10.50 9.27 2.70
CA TRP A 140 9.68 9.23 1.50
C TRP A 140 8.38 10.04 1.63
N ALA A 141 7.70 9.94 2.78
CA ALA A 141 6.52 10.75 3.04
C ALA A 141 6.85 12.26 3.07
N GLY A 142 8.05 12.63 3.52
CA GLY A 142 8.61 13.97 3.41
C GLY A 142 8.77 14.40 1.95
N ASP A 143 9.44 13.58 1.14
CA ASP A 143 9.68 13.84 -0.30
C ASP A 143 8.37 14.06 -1.06
N ILE A 144 7.34 13.25 -0.80
CA ILE A 144 6.02 13.40 -1.40
C ILE A 144 5.36 14.73 -1.01
N LYS A 145 5.45 15.14 0.25
CA LYS A 145 4.91 16.43 0.71
C LYS A 145 5.63 17.60 0.04
N GLU A 146 6.95 17.54 -0.05
CA GLU A 146 7.74 18.59 -0.69
C GLU A 146 7.45 18.68 -2.19
N TYR A 147 7.39 17.55 -2.88
CA TYR A 147 6.95 17.50 -4.28
C TYR A 147 5.56 18.12 -4.46
N ALA A 148 4.59 17.70 -3.66
CA ALA A 148 3.22 18.23 -3.74
C ALA A 148 3.17 19.74 -3.51
N LEU A 149 3.96 20.26 -2.57
CA LEU A 149 4.10 21.68 -2.30
C LEU A 149 4.70 22.43 -3.50
N GLN A 150 5.80 21.94 -4.08
CA GLN A 150 6.43 22.56 -5.25
C GLN A 150 5.49 22.62 -6.46
N GLN A 151 4.73 21.55 -6.69
CA GLN A 151 3.69 21.53 -7.73
C GLN A 151 2.57 22.54 -7.44
N ALA A 152 2.15 22.66 -6.16
CA ALA A 152 1.13 23.62 -5.76
C ALA A 152 1.60 25.08 -5.94
N ILE A 153 2.85 25.38 -5.59
CA ILE A 153 3.48 26.69 -5.84
C ILE A 153 3.51 27.00 -7.35
N SER A 154 3.69 25.97 -8.18
CA SER A 154 3.69 26.07 -9.64
C SER A 154 2.28 26.16 -10.26
N GLY A 155 1.22 26.20 -9.44
CA GLY A 155 -0.17 26.39 -9.87
C GLY A 155 -1.02 25.12 -9.96
N LYS A 156 -0.50 23.95 -9.54
CA LYS A 156 -1.29 22.71 -9.50
C LYS A 156 -2.22 22.69 -8.28
N GLU A 157 -3.48 22.38 -8.49
CA GLU A 157 -4.44 22.12 -7.40
C GLU A 157 -4.47 20.64 -7.03
N TRP A 158 -4.53 20.36 -5.73
CA TRP A 158 -4.68 19.01 -5.18
C TRP A 158 -6.03 18.91 -4.48
N THR A 159 -6.85 17.91 -4.84
CA THR A 159 -8.19 17.72 -4.29
C THR A 159 -8.18 17.63 -2.76
N GLY A 160 -8.93 18.50 -2.09
CA GLY A 160 -9.01 18.55 -0.62
C GLY A 160 -7.89 19.35 0.07
N TRP A 161 -6.99 19.97 -0.68
CA TRP A 161 -5.88 20.79 -0.16
C TRP A 161 -5.95 22.22 -0.69
N LYS A 162 -5.34 23.14 0.04
CA LYS A 162 -5.16 24.54 -0.39
C LYS A 162 -3.76 25.04 -0.05
N LEU A 163 -3.20 25.85 -0.93
CA LEU A 163 -1.96 26.57 -0.67
C LEU A 163 -2.27 27.85 0.12
N VAL A 164 -1.55 28.07 1.23
CA VAL A 164 -1.73 29.24 2.10
C VAL A 164 -0.37 29.78 2.52
N GLU A 165 -0.33 31.05 2.92
CA GLU A 165 0.88 31.62 3.53
C GLU A 165 1.21 30.91 4.85
N GLY A 166 2.51 30.65 5.06
CA GLY A 166 3.01 30.13 6.33
C GLY A 166 2.75 31.12 7.48
N ARG A 167 2.75 30.63 8.71
CA ARG A 167 2.59 31.49 9.89
C ARG A 167 3.75 32.50 9.97
N SER A 168 3.45 33.79 9.84
CA SER A 168 4.42 34.86 10.06
C SER A 168 4.64 35.10 11.56
N ASN A 169 5.89 35.22 12.00
CA ASN A 169 6.21 35.68 13.35
C ASN A 169 6.23 37.21 13.40
N ARG A 170 5.62 37.80 14.43
CA ARG A 170 5.73 39.24 14.70
C ARG A 170 7.17 39.55 15.11
N ARG A 171 7.76 40.56 14.49
CA ARG A 171 9.09 41.08 14.83
C ARG A 171 9.02 42.58 15.02
N TYR A 172 9.85 43.12 15.91
CA TYR A 172 10.06 44.56 16.00
C TYR A 172 10.74 45.08 14.74
N THR A 173 10.25 46.20 14.21
CA THR A 173 10.82 46.84 13.01
C THR A 173 12.11 47.60 13.32
N SER A 174 12.25 48.08 14.55
CA SER A 174 13.48 48.70 15.07
C SER A 174 13.56 48.48 16.57
N GLU A 175 14.59 47.76 17.01
CA GLU A 175 14.86 47.54 18.44
C GLU A 175 15.13 48.86 19.17
N ASP A 176 15.73 49.83 18.49
CA ASP A 176 16.09 51.12 19.08
C ASP A 176 14.87 52.02 19.29
N ALA A 177 13.93 52.03 18.34
CA ALA A 177 12.66 52.73 18.49
C ALA A 177 11.79 52.09 19.59
N VAL A 178 11.76 50.76 19.64
CA VAL A 178 11.03 50.01 20.65
C VAL A 178 11.61 50.25 22.04
N SER A 179 12.95 50.20 22.19
CA SER A 179 13.57 50.41 23.49
C SER A 179 13.32 51.83 24.01
N LYS A 180 13.36 52.85 23.15
CA LYS A 180 13.02 54.24 23.50
C LYS A 180 11.56 54.39 23.91
N ALA A 181 10.63 53.78 23.17
CA ALA A 181 9.20 53.85 23.48
C ALA A 181 8.86 53.18 24.82
N VAL A 182 9.44 52.00 25.09
CA VAL A 182 9.21 51.26 26.34
C VAL A 182 9.85 51.98 27.54
N LYS A 183 11.07 52.51 27.39
CA LYS A 183 11.74 53.32 28.42
C LYS A 183 10.98 54.63 28.71
N ALA A 184 10.45 55.30 27.69
CA ALA A 184 9.64 56.50 27.86
C ALA A 184 8.33 56.21 28.60
N ALA A 185 7.79 54.99 28.46
CA ALA A 185 6.64 54.51 29.23
C ALA A 185 6.99 54.05 30.66
N GLY A 186 8.25 54.16 31.09
CA GLY A 186 8.70 53.83 32.44
C GLY A 186 9.03 52.35 32.67
N PHE A 187 9.13 51.54 31.62
CA PHE A 187 9.46 50.11 31.70
C PHE A 187 10.86 49.83 31.15
N ASP A 188 11.51 48.77 31.63
CA ASP A 188 12.78 48.29 31.05
C ASP A 188 12.48 47.27 29.93
N PRO A 189 12.82 47.57 28.66
CA PRO A 189 12.58 46.67 27.54
C PRO A 189 13.51 45.45 27.52
N TYR A 190 14.53 45.39 28.38
CA TYR A 190 15.54 44.34 28.36
C TYR A 190 15.38 43.35 29.52
N GLU A 191 15.62 42.06 29.21
CA GLU A 191 15.71 41.00 30.20
C GLU A 191 17.18 40.79 30.61
N LYS A 192 17.49 40.84 31.92
CA LYS A 192 18.82 40.46 32.43
C LYS A 192 18.87 38.94 32.60
N LYS A 193 19.44 38.25 31.62
CA LYS A 193 19.61 36.79 31.63
C LYS A 193 21.07 36.38 31.82
N LEU A 194 21.29 35.29 32.56
CA LEU A 194 22.62 34.67 32.69
C LEU A 194 23.13 34.22 31.31
N LEU A 195 24.41 34.48 31.01
CA LEU A 195 25.01 34.05 29.76
C LEU A 195 25.03 32.51 29.67
N GLY A 196 24.77 32.00 28.46
CA GLY A 196 24.96 30.57 28.18
C GLY A 196 26.44 30.17 28.30
N ILE A 197 26.70 28.88 28.52
CA ILE A 197 28.03 28.31 28.78
C ILE A 197 29.09 28.82 27.79
N THR A 198 28.80 28.77 26.49
CA THR A 198 29.75 29.21 25.45
C THR A 198 30.06 30.71 25.52
N ALA A 199 29.05 31.56 25.76
CA ALA A 199 29.26 33.00 25.91
C ALA A 199 30.01 33.34 27.21
N MET A 200 29.74 32.60 28.29
CA MET A 200 30.44 32.74 29.57
C MET A 200 31.92 32.28 29.47
N GLN A 201 32.19 31.21 28.73
CA GLN A 201 33.55 30.73 28.42
C GLN A 201 34.34 31.77 27.62
N ASN A 202 33.72 32.42 26.64
CA ASN A 202 34.35 33.48 25.85
C ASN A 202 34.66 34.73 26.69
N LEU A 203 33.79 35.07 27.65
CA LEU A 203 33.97 36.23 28.53
C LEU A 203 35.09 36.01 29.56
N LEU A 204 35.13 34.84 30.21
CA LEU A 204 36.06 34.56 31.30
C LEU A 204 37.37 33.93 30.82
N GLY A 205 37.38 33.33 29.64
CA GLY A 205 38.45 32.45 29.15
C GLY A 205 38.36 31.05 29.76
N LYS A 206 38.75 30.01 28.99
CA LYS A 206 38.57 28.59 29.37
C LYS A 206 39.15 28.24 30.75
N ALA A 207 40.36 28.70 31.07
CA ALA A 207 41.03 28.37 32.33
C ALA A 207 40.28 28.93 33.56
N ARG A 208 39.87 30.19 33.49
CA ARG A 208 39.17 30.87 34.59
C ARG A 208 37.69 30.48 34.68
N PHE A 209 37.08 30.12 33.55
CA PHE A 209 35.75 29.51 33.51
C PHE A 209 35.74 28.19 34.27
N GLU A 210 36.72 27.32 34.02
CA GLU A 210 36.82 26.02 34.71
C GLU A 210 37.08 26.21 36.21
N GLU A 211 38.02 27.09 36.58
CA GLU A 211 38.33 27.39 37.98
C GLU A 211 37.12 27.88 38.78
N LEU A 212 36.32 28.78 38.20
CA LEU A 212 35.22 29.44 38.91
C LEU A 212 33.89 28.70 38.82
N LEU A 213 33.62 28.01 37.70
CA LEU A 213 32.28 27.54 37.37
C LEU A 213 32.15 26.02 37.24
N ALA A 214 33.25 25.25 37.25
CA ALA A 214 33.18 23.78 37.15
C ALA A 214 32.31 23.16 38.26
N ALA A 215 32.34 23.71 39.47
CA ALA A 215 31.51 23.26 40.60
C ALA A 215 30.00 23.50 40.41
N TYR A 216 29.60 24.32 39.43
CA TYR A 216 28.22 24.70 39.15
C TYR A 216 27.72 24.18 37.79
N ILE A 217 28.50 23.33 37.11
CA ILE A 217 28.15 22.75 35.81
C ILE A 217 27.86 21.27 36.02
N GLU A 218 26.60 20.90 35.81
CA GLU A 218 26.20 19.51 35.70
C GLU A 218 26.14 19.14 34.22
N LYS A 219 26.75 18.00 33.85
CA LYS A 219 26.49 17.36 32.56
C LYS A 219 25.45 16.27 32.80
N PRO A 220 24.14 16.57 32.65
CA PRO A 220 23.11 15.56 32.85
C PRO A 220 23.33 14.43 31.85
N GLN A 221 23.02 13.19 32.26
CA GLN A 221 22.99 12.08 31.32
C GLN A 221 22.00 12.39 30.20
N GLY A 222 22.43 12.13 28.97
CA GLY A 222 21.56 12.29 27.80
C GLY A 222 20.36 11.36 27.91
N LYS A 223 19.21 11.83 27.41
CA LYS A 223 18.00 10.99 27.39
C LYS A 223 18.27 9.70 26.59
N PRO A 224 17.83 8.53 27.08
CA PRO A 224 17.91 7.29 26.31
C PRO A 224 17.25 7.47 24.95
N THR A 225 17.92 6.98 23.91
CA THR A 225 17.44 7.04 22.51
C THR A 225 17.65 5.66 21.90
N LEU A 226 16.60 5.07 21.34
CA LEU A 226 16.68 3.80 20.66
C LEU A 226 17.26 4.02 19.26
N VAL A 227 18.28 3.24 18.90
CA VAL A 227 18.99 3.32 17.62
C VAL A 227 19.35 1.91 17.13
N PRO A 228 19.59 1.71 15.83
CA PRO A 228 20.06 0.42 15.32
C PRO A 228 21.41 0.01 15.92
N GLU A 229 21.67 -1.29 16.00
CA GLU A 229 22.95 -1.87 16.46
C GLU A 229 24.19 -1.38 15.68
N SER A 230 24.00 -0.87 14.46
CA SER A 230 25.08 -0.26 13.68
C SER A 230 25.55 1.11 14.22
N ASP A 231 24.80 1.73 15.15
CA ASP A 231 25.22 2.96 15.81
C ASP A 231 26.47 2.70 16.66
N LYS A 232 27.46 3.59 16.58
CA LYS A 232 28.76 3.40 17.24
C LYS A 232 28.73 3.67 18.74
N ARG A 233 27.65 4.27 19.26
CA ARG A 233 27.54 4.60 20.68
C ARG A 233 27.32 3.31 21.49
N PRO A 234 27.97 3.15 22.65
CA PRO A 234 27.77 1.97 23.47
C PRO A 234 26.32 1.91 23.98
N ALA A 235 25.78 0.70 24.07
CA ALA A 235 24.48 0.45 24.67
C ALA A 235 24.46 0.95 26.14
N MET A 236 23.33 1.50 26.56
CA MET A 236 23.14 1.98 27.93
C MET A 236 22.83 0.79 28.85
N ASN A 237 23.46 0.72 30.02
CA ASN A 237 23.08 -0.26 31.05
C ASN A 237 21.67 0.05 31.56
N THR A 238 20.84 -0.99 31.63
CA THR A 238 19.48 -0.88 32.18
C THR A 238 19.46 -1.41 33.60
N ALA A 239 18.45 -1.05 34.39
CA ALA A 239 18.29 -1.56 35.77
C ALA A 239 18.32 -3.10 35.84
N LYS A 240 17.94 -3.80 34.76
CA LYS A 240 18.01 -5.26 34.66
C LYS A 240 19.46 -5.79 34.67
N ASN A 241 20.42 -5.03 34.12
CA ASN A 241 21.83 -5.39 34.13
C ASN A 241 22.44 -5.19 35.53
N ASP A 242 21.99 -4.16 36.26
CA ASP A 242 22.49 -3.85 37.62
C ASP A 242 22.16 -4.96 38.64
N PHE A 243 21.08 -5.73 38.43
CA PHE A 243 20.69 -6.86 39.30
C PHE A 243 21.28 -8.21 38.88
N MET A 244 22.01 -8.30 37.76
CA MET A 244 22.65 -9.54 37.30
C MET A 244 24.10 -9.71 37.78
N GLU A 245 24.76 -8.64 38.24
CA GLU A 245 26.19 -8.69 38.66
C GLU A 245 26.43 -9.19 40.10
N GLU A 246 25.39 -9.53 40.87
CA GLU A 246 25.54 -10.01 42.26
C GLU A 246 25.67 -11.55 42.43
N TYR A 247 25.68 -12.35 41.36
CA TYR A 247 25.69 -13.82 41.45
C TYR A 247 26.94 -14.53 40.87
N ASP A 248 28.07 -13.84 40.71
CA ASP A 248 29.33 -14.45 40.22
C ASP A 248 30.52 -14.31 41.20
N ASN A 249 30.27 -14.13 42.50
CA ASN A 249 31.29 -14.28 43.55
C ASN A 249 30.73 -14.96 44.81
N GLU A 250 30.49 -16.27 44.75
CA GLU A 250 30.78 -17.26 45.81
C GLU A 250 30.63 -18.70 45.31
#